data_AF-A0A6G3RRH6-F1
#
_entry.id   AF-A0A6G3RRH6-F1
#
_cell.length_a   1.000
_cell.length_b   1.000
_cell.length_c   1.000
_cell.angle_alpha   90.00
_cell.angle_beta   90.00
_cell.angle_gamma   90.00
#
_symmetry.space_group_name_H-M   'P 1'
#
loop_
_entity.id
_entity.type
_entity.pdbx_description
1 polymer ?
#
loop_
_entity_poly.entity_id
_entity_poly.type
_entity_poly.pdbx_seq_one_letter_code
_entity_poly.pdbx_strand_id
1 'polypeptide(L)'
;MEPSGSGSLPGTARQAALNAYGEGCTYCSWEVADAVDHVIPVSEGGRDDVSNIVPACRRCNSSKRDRTVLRWKRDIHARPSRLPPWTSPLFGGPSYHDPDRVVDLPADAVVKHVEQVQDEVAENFEAHEVQVALRLLNDLNRFVSQMGNLSAERRSLLRKEALLRLLDYEEVLLAKPHDRRRALWEADLRQVVLKRALREADSRSGLA
;
A
#
# COMPACT_ATOMS: atom_id res chain seq x y z
N MET A 1 -0.79 4.44 -24.65
CA MET A 1 0.38 4.39 -23.74
C MET A 1 -0.17 4.55 -22.34
N GLU A 2 -0.21 3.46 -21.58
CA GLU A 2 -0.64 3.49 -20.18
C GLU A 2 0.37 4.31 -19.35
N PRO A 3 -0.08 5.15 -18.41
CA PRO A 3 0.84 5.91 -17.59
C PRO A 3 1.56 4.96 -16.64
N SER A 4 2.88 4.98 -16.69
CA SER A 4 3.79 4.29 -15.78
C SER A 4 3.43 4.62 -14.32
N GLY A 5 2.89 3.64 -13.59
CA GLY A 5 2.41 3.77 -12.22
C GLY A 5 3.53 3.95 -11.19
N SER A 6 4.16 5.12 -11.16
CA SER A 6 5.21 5.50 -10.21
C SER A 6 4.67 6.17 -8.94
N GLY A 7 3.45 5.84 -8.51
CA GLY A 7 2.92 6.33 -7.23
C GLY A 7 3.24 5.31 -6.14
N SER A 8 3.86 5.75 -5.03
CA SER A 8 4.15 4.85 -3.91
C SER A 8 2.86 4.27 -3.32
N LEU A 9 2.87 2.97 -2.99
CA LEU A 9 1.80 2.33 -2.21
C LEU A 9 1.35 3.20 -1.02
N PRO A 10 0.02 3.43 -0.86
CA PRO A 10 -0.52 4.14 0.29
C PRO A 10 0.00 3.53 1.60
N GLY A 11 0.28 4.36 2.61
CA GLY A 11 0.83 3.90 3.89
C GLY A 11 -0.01 2.80 4.56
N THR A 12 -1.33 2.85 4.37
CA THR A 12 -2.26 1.82 4.82
C THR A 12 -2.10 0.48 4.08
N ALA A 13 -1.95 0.51 2.75
CA ALA A 13 -1.69 -0.68 1.94
C ALA A 13 -0.37 -1.34 2.34
N ARG A 14 0.65 -0.51 2.57
CA ARG A 14 1.95 -0.94 3.10
C ARG A 14 1.81 -1.63 4.45
N GLN A 15 1.03 -1.06 5.38
CA GLN A 15 0.82 -1.67 6.69
C GLN A 15 0.07 -3.01 6.59
N ALA A 16 -0.95 -3.10 5.74
CA ALA A 16 -1.67 -4.36 5.52
C ALA A 16 -0.75 -5.46 4.99
N ALA A 17 0.15 -5.12 4.05
CA ALA A 17 1.15 -6.04 3.55
C ALA A 17 2.17 -6.47 4.62
N LEU A 18 2.60 -5.55 5.49
CA LEU A 18 3.51 -5.86 6.61
C LEU A 18 2.89 -6.75 7.68
N ASN A 19 1.57 -6.66 7.87
CA ASN A 19 0.83 -7.47 8.84
C ASN A 19 0.53 -8.89 8.32
N ALA A 20 0.72 -9.13 7.02
CA ALA A 20 0.60 -10.48 6.46
C ALA A 20 1.75 -11.38 6.92
N TYR A 21 1.55 -12.68 6.79
CA TYR A 21 2.51 -13.72 7.12
C TYR A 21 3.00 -13.63 8.57
N GLY A 22 2.09 -13.29 9.49
CA GLY A 22 2.38 -13.13 10.92
C GLY A 22 3.47 -12.09 11.22
N GLU A 23 3.53 -11.01 10.43
CA GLU A 23 4.58 -9.97 10.48
C GLU A 23 5.99 -10.49 10.14
N GLY A 24 6.10 -11.71 9.62
CA GLY A 24 7.35 -12.35 9.26
C GLY A 24 7.87 -11.92 7.88
N CYS A 25 9.18 -11.99 7.70
CA CYS A 25 9.78 -11.87 6.38
C CYS A 25 9.44 -13.09 5.51
N THR A 26 8.86 -12.87 4.33
CA THR A 26 8.52 -13.91 3.34
C THR A 26 9.71 -14.79 2.96
N TYR A 27 10.91 -14.21 2.93
CA TYR A 27 12.09 -14.88 2.39
C TYR A 27 12.88 -15.67 3.42
N CYS A 28 13.04 -15.14 4.64
CA CYS A 28 13.82 -15.80 5.66
C CYS A 28 12.95 -16.45 6.73
N SER A 29 11.74 -15.97 6.97
CA SER A 29 10.87 -16.42 8.06
C SER A 29 11.46 -16.29 9.48
N TRP A 30 12.67 -15.71 9.63
CA TRP A 30 13.35 -15.52 10.93
C TRP A 30 13.27 -14.09 11.46
N GLU A 31 13.23 -13.10 10.57
CA GLU A 31 13.21 -11.69 10.94
C GLU A 31 11.80 -11.13 10.73
N VAL A 32 11.42 -10.16 11.55
CA VAL A 32 10.20 -9.36 11.36
C VAL A 32 10.32 -8.57 10.07
N ALA A 33 9.23 -8.50 9.31
CA ALA A 33 9.13 -7.67 8.13
C ALA A 33 9.06 -6.19 8.52
N ASP A 34 10.02 -5.41 8.04
CA ASP A 34 10.12 -3.96 8.25
C ASP A 34 10.17 -3.20 6.91
N ALA A 35 9.99 -3.91 5.80
CA ALA A 35 9.87 -3.39 4.46
C ALA A 35 8.87 -4.23 3.63
N VAL A 36 8.41 -3.64 2.54
CA VAL A 36 7.63 -4.34 1.50
C VAL A 36 8.55 -4.50 0.30
N ASP A 37 8.60 -5.70 -0.28
CA ASP A 37 9.38 -6.01 -1.47
C ASP A 37 8.48 -6.34 -2.65
N HIS A 38 8.93 -5.98 -3.85
CA HIS A 38 8.25 -6.32 -5.10
C HIS A 38 8.71 -7.70 -5.58
N VAL A 39 7.80 -8.66 -5.70
CA VAL A 39 8.13 -10.03 -6.15
C VAL A 39 8.77 -9.99 -7.54
N ILE A 40 8.11 -9.31 -8.48
CA ILE A 40 8.68 -8.91 -9.77
C ILE A 40 9.31 -7.52 -9.58
N PRO A 41 10.62 -7.35 -9.84
CA PRO A 41 11.29 -6.06 -9.71
C PRO A 41 10.64 -4.98 -10.58
N VAL A 42 10.57 -3.75 -10.06
CA VAL A 42 10.08 -2.59 -10.82
C VAL A 42 10.90 -2.38 -12.11
N SER A 43 12.21 -2.64 -12.06
CA SER A 43 13.11 -2.61 -13.23
C SER A 43 12.75 -3.61 -14.33
N GLU A 44 12.03 -4.69 -13.99
CA GLU A 44 11.53 -5.70 -14.92
C GLU A 44 10.03 -5.50 -15.23
N GLY A 45 9.46 -4.35 -14.88
CA GLY A 45 8.04 -4.02 -15.14
C GLY A 45 7.08 -4.45 -14.03
N GLY A 46 7.59 -4.84 -12.86
CA GLY A 46 6.77 -5.11 -11.69
C GLY A 46 5.95 -3.89 -11.26
N ARG A 47 4.67 -4.11 -10.97
CA ARG A 47 3.74 -3.06 -10.55
C ARG A 47 3.82 -2.81 -9.03
N ASP A 48 3.51 -1.59 -8.62
CA ASP A 48 3.38 -1.22 -7.20
C ASP A 48 1.94 -1.45 -6.71
N ASP A 49 1.52 -2.71 -6.63
CA ASP A 49 0.18 -3.12 -6.21
C ASP A 49 0.20 -4.42 -5.37
N VAL A 50 -0.92 -4.72 -4.71
CA VAL A 50 -1.06 -5.87 -3.79
C VAL A 50 -0.75 -7.22 -4.44
N SER A 51 -0.91 -7.35 -5.76
CA SER A 51 -0.64 -8.59 -6.49
C SER A 51 0.85 -8.83 -6.75
N ASN A 52 1.72 -7.86 -6.46
CA ASN A 52 3.16 -7.94 -6.73
C ASN A 52 4.03 -7.61 -5.50
N ILE A 53 3.45 -7.56 -4.30
CA ILE A 53 4.20 -7.21 -3.09
C ILE A 53 4.09 -8.26 -2.00
N VAL A 54 5.15 -8.35 -1.19
CA VAL A 54 5.22 -9.23 -0.02
C VAL A 54 5.94 -8.56 1.16
N PRO A 55 5.65 -8.93 2.42
CA PRO A 55 6.42 -8.49 3.58
C PRO A 55 7.85 -9.06 3.54
N ALA A 56 8.85 -8.22 3.78
CA ALA A 56 10.25 -8.63 3.80
C ALA A 56 11.06 -7.84 4.83
N CYS A 57 12.08 -8.46 5.42
CA CYS A 57 13.06 -7.72 6.19
C CYS A 57 13.99 -6.92 5.27
N ARG A 58 14.52 -5.78 5.75
CA ARG A 58 15.43 -4.89 5.02
C ARG A 58 16.64 -5.63 4.48
N ARG A 59 17.16 -6.61 5.21
CA ARG A 59 18.30 -7.41 4.77
C ARG A 59 17.95 -8.20 3.52
N CYS A 60 16.90 -9.03 3.58
CA CYS A 60 16.51 -9.87 2.44
C CYS A 60 16.10 -9.03 1.24
N ASN A 61 15.32 -7.95 1.47
CA ASN A 61 14.96 -7.01 0.43
C ASN A 61 16.19 -6.37 -0.25
N SER A 62 17.13 -5.82 0.56
CA SER A 62 18.37 -5.22 0.05
C SER A 62 19.33 -6.21 -0.61
N SER A 63 19.21 -7.51 -0.28
CA SER A 63 19.94 -8.59 -0.94
C SER A 63 19.30 -8.93 -2.26
N LYS A 64 17.98 -9.14 -2.32
CA LYS A 64 17.25 -9.45 -3.55
C LYS A 64 17.42 -8.35 -4.59
N ARG A 65 17.20 -7.08 -4.20
CA ARG A 65 17.28 -5.91 -5.07
C ARG A 65 16.38 -6.06 -6.30
N ASP A 66 16.97 -5.87 -7.47
CA ASP A 66 16.40 -5.88 -8.81
C ASP A 66 16.34 -7.29 -9.42
N ARG A 67 16.51 -8.34 -8.61
CA ARG A 67 16.48 -9.73 -9.09
C ARG A 67 15.12 -10.37 -8.80
N THR A 68 14.67 -11.22 -9.71
CA THR A 68 13.57 -12.15 -9.45
C THR A 68 13.91 -13.06 -8.27
N VAL A 69 12.90 -13.53 -7.54
CA VAL A 69 13.06 -14.39 -6.37
C VAL A 69 13.93 -15.62 -6.68
N LEU A 70 13.65 -16.29 -7.81
CA LEU A 70 14.40 -17.48 -8.23
C LEU A 70 15.86 -17.19 -8.58
N ARG A 71 16.13 -16.09 -9.30
CA ARG A 71 17.50 -15.67 -9.62
C ARG A 71 18.26 -15.31 -8.36
N TRP A 72 17.65 -14.50 -7.50
CA TRP A 72 18.23 -14.12 -6.22
C TRP A 72 18.57 -15.35 -5.37
N LYS A 73 17.63 -16.29 -5.24
CA LYS A 73 17.82 -17.54 -4.52
C LYS A 73 19.01 -18.34 -5.07
N ARG A 74 19.04 -18.58 -6.37
CA ARG A 74 20.17 -19.30 -7.01
C ARG A 74 21.51 -18.61 -6.69
N ASP A 75 21.55 -17.28 -6.77
CA ASP A 75 22.78 -16.51 -6.55
C ASP A 75 23.26 -16.53 -5.09
N ILE A 76 22.37 -16.66 -4.09
CA ILE A 76 22.76 -16.78 -2.68
C ILE A 76 23.25 -18.19 -2.33
N HIS A 77 22.68 -19.25 -2.93
CA HIS A 77 23.12 -20.63 -2.71
C HIS A 77 24.39 -20.99 -3.51
N ALA A 78 24.67 -20.28 -4.60
CA ALA A 78 25.92 -20.45 -5.36
C ALA A 78 27.15 -19.83 -4.66
N ARG A 79 26.96 -19.08 -3.57
CA ARG A 79 28.07 -18.48 -2.81
C ARG A 79 28.72 -19.52 -1.90
N PRO A 80 30.06 -19.61 -1.84
CA PRO A 80 30.73 -20.57 -0.97
C PRO A 80 30.34 -20.31 0.50
N SER A 81 29.83 -21.35 1.17
CA SER A 81 29.35 -21.33 2.57
C SER A 81 30.43 -21.02 3.61
N ARG A 82 31.71 -20.97 3.21
CA ARG A 82 32.83 -20.57 4.07
C ARG A 82 33.39 -19.24 3.62
N LEU A 83 33.06 -18.19 4.35
CA LEU A 83 33.73 -16.91 4.18
C LEU A 83 35.12 -16.91 4.87
N PRO A 84 36.07 -16.12 4.37
CA PRO A 84 37.34 -15.92 5.06
C PRO A 84 37.14 -15.17 6.40
N PRO A 85 38.02 -15.37 7.41
CA PRO A 85 37.78 -14.97 8.80
C PRO A 85 37.46 -13.48 9.05
N TRP A 86 37.89 -12.59 8.15
CA TRP A 86 37.74 -11.14 8.28
C TRP A 86 36.35 -10.60 7.94
N THR A 87 35.45 -11.43 7.38
CA THR A 87 34.03 -11.06 7.18
C THR A 87 33.15 -11.43 8.38
N SER A 88 33.74 -11.89 9.48
CA SER A 88 33.03 -12.21 10.71
C SER A 88 32.45 -10.94 11.35
N PRO A 89 31.27 -10.99 12.01
CA PRO A 89 30.69 -9.84 12.72
C PRO A 89 31.63 -9.24 13.77
N LEU A 90 32.58 -10.03 14.28
CA LEU A 90 33.63 -9.59 15.20
C LEU A 90 34.59 -8.55 14.62
N PHE A 91 34.63 -8.37 13.29
CA PHE A 91 35.50 -7.41 12.59
C PHE A 91 34.72 -6.36 11.78
N GLY A 92 33.44 -6.13 12.07
CA GLY A 92 32.65 -5.08 11.41
C GLY A 92 32.31 -5.36 9.93
N GLY A 93 32.39 -6.63 9.50
CA GLY A 93 31.96 -7.03 8.15
C GLY A 93 30.45 -6.88 7.93
N PRO A 94 29.97 -6.70 6.69
CA PRO A 94 28.53 -6.61 6.39
C PRO A 94 27.82 -7.85 6.91
N SER A 95 26.63 -7.68 7.51
CA SER A 95 25.81 -8.77 8.03
C SER A 95 25.44 -9.75 6.92
N TYR A 96 26.27 -10.78 6.73
CA TYR A 96 26.14 -11.75 5.66
C TYR A 96 24.74 -12.38 5.63
N HIS A 97 24.20 -12.55 4.41
CA HIS A 97 23.02 -13.37 4.20
C HIS A 97 23.43 -14.82 4.39
N ASP A 98 23.15 -15.33 5.58
CA ASP A 98 23.24 -16.75 5.87
C ASP A 98 22.23 -17.50 4.97
N PRO A 99 22.70 -18.30 3.99
CA PRO A 99 21.81 -19.06 3.11
C PRO A 99 20.93 -20.03 3.91
N ASP A 100 21.39 -20.48 5.08
CA ASP A 100 20.64 -21.36 5.97
C ASP A 100 19.45 -20.62 6.64
N ARG A 101 19.45 -19.29 6.58
CA ARG A 101 18.34 -18.45 7.04
C ARG A 101 17.39 -18.04 5.93
N VAL A 102 17.67 -18.30 4.66
CA VAL A 102 16.68 -18.08 3.60
C VAL A 102 15.91 -19.39 3.43
N VAL A 103 14.59 -19.30 3.25
CA VAL A 103 13.73 -20.46 3.08
C VAL A 103 14.25 -21.33 1.93
N ASP A 104 14.86 -22.48 2.28
CA ASP A 104 15.49 -23.37 1.32
C ASP A 104 14.49 -24.36 0.70
N LEU A 105 13.49 -23.81 -0.01
CA LEU A 105 12.51 -24.57 -0.77
C LEU A 105 12.95 -24.85 -2.23
N PRO A 106 12.58 -25.97 -2.85
CA PRO A 106 12.75 -26.14 -4.30
C PRO A 106 12.01 -25.01 -5.07
N ALA A 107 12.43 -24.75 -6.32
CA ALA A 107 11.98 -23.56 -7.06
C ALA A 107 10.45 -23.45 -7.16
N ASP A 108 9.75 -24.56 -7.40
CA ASP A 108 8.30 -24.62 -7.46
C ASP A 108 7.64 -24.32 -6.10
N ALA A 109 8.24 -24.79 -5.00
CA ALA A 109 7.76 -24.51 -3.66
C ALA A 109 8.02 -23.05 -3.23
N VAL A 110 9.10 -22.42 -3.71
CA VAL A 110 9.33 -20.98 -3.51
C VAL A 110 8.25 -20.15 -4.17
N VAL A 111 7.87 -20.49 -5.41
CA VAL A 111 6.79 -19.78 -6.12
C VAL A 111 5.48 -19.93 -5.35
N LYS A 112 5.10 -21.15 -4.98
CA LYS A 112 3.88 -21.40 -4.20
C LYS A 112 3.86 -20.68 -2.85
N HIS A 113 5.01 -20.64 -2.16
CA HIS A 113 5.13 -19.93 -0.88
C HIS A 113 4.91 -18.43 -1.06
N VAL A 114 5.52 -17.84 -2.10
CA VAL A 114 5.32 -16.43 -2.42
C VAL A 114 3.86 -16.16 -2.78
N GLU A 115 3.24 -17.00 -3.62
CA GLU A 115 1.83 -16.90 -3.98
C GLU A 115 0.92 -16.96 -2.74
N GLN A 116 1.15 -17.89 -1.82
CA GLN A 116 0.40 -17.99 -0.56
C GLN A 116 0.51 -16.73 0.30
N VAL A 117 1.69 -16.13 0.39
CA VAL A 117 1.86 -14.87 1.12
C VAL A 117 1.17 -13.71 0.40
N GLN A 118 1.17 -13.70 -0.94
CA GLN A 118 0.45 -12.68 -1.70
C GLN A 118 -1.07 -12.79 -1.53
N ASP A 119 -1.62 -14.01 -1.43
CA ASP A 119 -3.03 -14.24 -1.11
C ASP A 119 -3.37 -13.65 0.27
N GLU A 120 -2.54 -13.90 1.29
CA GLU A 120 -2.74 -13.33 2.63
C GLU A 120 -2.62 -11.79 2.63
N VAL A 121 -1.70 -11.22 1.84
CA VAL A 121 -1.60 -9.77 1.64
C VAL A 121 -2.89 -9.21 1.01
N ALA A 122 -3.46 -9.90 0.03
CA ALA A 122 -4.70 -9.50 -0.61
C ALA A 122 -5.88 -9.55 0.38
N GLU A 123 -6.01 -10.62 1.16
CA GLU A 123 -7.04 -10.76 2.20
C GLU A 123 -6.93 -9.65 3.26
N ASN A 124 -5.72 -9.37 3.75
CA ASN A 124 -5.48 -8.28 4.70
C ASN A 124 -5.82 -6.92 4.10
N PHE A 125 -5.61 -6.73 2.80
CA PHE A 125 -5.96 -5.51 2.11
C PHE A 125 -7.48 -5.32 2.01
N GLU A 126 -8.24 -6.36 1.65
CA GLU A 126 -9.70 -6.32 1.63
C GLU A 126 -10.28 -6.03 3.02
N ALA A 127 -9.78 -6.72 4.04
CA ALA A 127 -10.16 -6.46 5.43
C ALA A 127 -9.89 -4.99 5.81
N HIS A 128 -8.74 -4.46 5.40
CA HIS A 128 -8.39 -3.06 5.63
C HIS A 128 -9.32 -2.08 4.87
N GLU A 129 -9.65 -2.34 3.61
CA GLU A 129 -10.60 -1.51 2.84
C GLU A 129 -11.97 -1.44 3.52
N VAL A 130 -12.46 -2.57 4.03
CA VAL A 130 -13.70 -2.64 4.82
C VAL A 130 -13.60 -1.79 6.09
N GLN A 131 -12.49 -1.86 6.82
CA GLN A 131 -12.28 -1.05 8.03
C GLN A 131 -12.22 0.46 7.72
N VAL A 132 -11.58 0.85 6.61
CA VAL A 132 -11.57 2.25 6.15
C VAL A 132 -12.99 2.70 5.81
N ALA A 133 -13.75 1.90 5.06
CA ALA A 133 -15.13 2.22 4.71
C ALA A 133 -16.01 2.38 5.97
N LEU A 134 -15.91 1.47 6.94
CA LEU A 134 -16.63 1.55 8.21
C LEU A 134 -16.25 2.81 9.01
N ARG A 135 -14.96 3.17 9.04
CA ARG A 135 -14.51 4.41 9.69
C ARG A 135 -15.11 5.64 9.02
N LEU A 136 -15.09 5.71 7.69
CA LEU A 136 -15.70 6.79 6.93
C LEU A 136 -17.21 6.91 7.17
N LEU A 137 -17.92 5.77 7.23
CA LEU A 137 -19.35 5.74 7.57
C LEU A 137 -19.62 6.25 8.98
N ASN A 138 -18.81 5.85 9.97
CA ASN A 138 -18.93 6.35 11.34
C ASN A 138 -18.63 7.85 11.45
N ASP A 139 -17.62 8.32 10.73
CA ASP A 139 -17.29 9.75 10.66
C ASP A 139 -18.44 10.56 10.04
N LEU A 140 -19.07 10.04 8.99
CA LEU A 140 -20.26 10.63 8.38
C LEU A 140 -21.44 10.65 9.35
N ASN A 141 -21.73 9.54 10.04
CA ASN A 141 -22.81 9.46 11.02
C ASN A 141 -22.61 10.46 12.18
N ARG A 142 -21.37 10.58 12.67
CA ARG A 142 -21.00 11.56 13.70
C ARG A 142 -21.21 12.99 13.19
N PHE A 143 -20.77 13.28 11.98
CA PHE A 143 -20.96 14.57 11.34
C PHE A 143 -22.45 14.92 11.19
N VAL A 144 -23.27 13.97 10.70
CA VAL A 144 -24.72 14.14 10.57
C VAL A 144 -25.38 14.40 11.92
N SER A 145 -24.99 13.67 12.97
CA SER A 145 -25.51 13.84 14.32
C SER A 145 -25.17 15.21 14.91
N GLN A 146 -24.01 15.75 14.58
CA GLN A 146 -23.58 17.10 15.00
C GLN A 146 -24.27 18.23 14.23
N MET A 147 -24.89 17.96 13.07
CA MET A 147 -25.59 19.00 12.30
C MET A 147 -26.71 19.68 13.11
N GLY A 148 -27.37 18.96 14.02
CA GLY A 148 -28.42 19.52 14.87
C GLY A 148 -27.97 20.72 15.72
N ASN A 149 -26.68 20.81 16.02
CA ASN A 149 -26.07 21.87 16.84
C ASN A 149 -25.59 23.08 16.03
N LEU A 150 -25.78 23.07 14.71
CA LEU A 150 -25.34 24.14 13.82
C LEU A 150 -26.48 25.12 13.51
N SER A 151 -26.13 26.39 13.25
CA SER A 151 -27.07 27.39 12.76
C SER A 151 -27.72 26.95 11.44
N ALA A 152 -28.90 27.50 11.11
CA ALA A 152 -29.64 27.12 9.91
C ALA A 152 -28.83 27.34 8.61
N GLU A 153 -28.09 28.45 8.53
CA GLU A 153 -27.21 28.76 7.39
C GLU A 153 -26.07 27.75 7.26
N ARG A 154 -25.41 27.43 8.37
CA ARG A 154 -24.25 26.50 8.39
C ARG A 154 -24.68 25.06 8.06
N ARG A 155 -25.89 24.65 8.47
CA ARG A 155 -26.50 23.38 8.04
C ARG A 155 -26.80 23.35 6.54
N SER A 156 -27.30 24.45 5.98
CA SER A 156 -27.65 24.53 4.56
C SER A 156 -26.41 24.44 3.67
N LEU A 157 -25.33 25.16 4.04
CA LEU A 157 -24.04 25.12 3.34
C LEU A 157 -23.43 23.70 3.35
N LEU A 158 -23.39 23.06 4.52
CA LEU A 158 -22.81 21.72 4.67
C LEU A 158 -23.64 20.62 4.00
N ARG A 159 -24.97 20.72 3.99
CA ARG A 159 -25.82 19.80 3.20
C ARG A 159 -25.52 19.89 1.71
N LYS A 160 -25.35 21.12 1.21
CA LYS A 160 -24.98 21.38 -0.19
C LYS A 160 -23.60 20.80 -0.53
N GLU A 161 -22.63 20.93 0.37
CA GLU A 161 -21.28 20.36 0.19
C GLU A 161 -21.26 18.81 0.29
N ALA A 162 -22.03 18.22 1.22
CA ALA A 162 -22.09 16.77 1.41
C ALA A 162 -22.79 16.04 0.25
N LEU A 163 -23.89 16.60 -0.29
CA LEU A 163 -24.57 16.05 -1.47
C LEU A 163 -23.66 16.01 -2.70
N LEU A 164 -22.84 17.04 -2.88
CA LEU A 164 -21.89 17.11 -4.00
C LEU A 164 -20.75 16.09 -3.84
N ARG A 165 -20.27 15.84 -2.61
CA ARG A 165 -19.29 14.76 -2.35
C ARG A 165 -19.86 13.37 -2.61
N LEU A 166 -21.12 13.11 -2.27
CA LEU A 166 -21.75 11.80 -2.51
C LEU A 166 -21.94 11.50 -4.01
N LEU A 167 -22.30 12.51 -4.81
CA LEU A 167 -22.43 12.38 -6.27
C LEU A 167 -21.10 12.05 -6.95
N ASP A 168 -19.99 12.66 -6.48
CA ASP A 168 -18.66 12.36 -7.02
C ASP A 168 -18.15 10.96 -6.60
N TYR A 169 -18.53 10.47 -5.42
CA TYR A 169 -18.14 9.13 -4.95
C TYR A 169 -18.90 7.99 -5.64
N GLU A 170 -20.11 8.23 -6.12
CA GLU A 170 -20.86 7.25 -6.91
C GLU A 170 -20.15 6.95 -8.25
N GLU A 171 -19.62 7.97 -8.93
CA GLU A 171 -18.79 7.78 -10.14
C GLU A 171 -17.53 6.95 -9.86
N VAL A 172 -16.89 7.15 -8.70
CA VAL A 172 -15.70 6.37 -8.29
C VAL A 172 -16.06 4.91 -8.02
N LEU A 173 -17.20 4.65 -7.38
CA LEU A 173 -17.67 3.30 -7.07
C LEU A 173 -18.11 2.52 -8.31
N LEU A 174 -18.72 3.22 -9.28
CA LEU A 174 -19.14 2.66 -10.56
C LEU A 174 -18.00 2.51 -11.58
N ALA A 175 -16.84 3.13 -11.35
CA ALA A 175 -15.67 3.00 -12.21
C ALA A 175 -15.09 1.57 -12.16
N LYS A 176 -14.60 1.11 -13.33
CA LYS A 176 -13.88 -0.17 -13.43
C LYS A 176 -12.67 -0.16 -12.50
N PRO A 177 -12.26 -1.31 -11.93
CA PRO A 177 -11.20 -1.36 -10.93
C PRO A 177 -9.89 -0.62 -11.30
N HIS A 178 -9.46 -0.70 -12.57
CA HIS A 178 -8.26 -0.01 -13.06
C HIS A 178 -8.43 1.51 -13.19
N ASP A 179 -9.66 2.00 -13.39
CA ASP A 179 -9.98 3.41 -13.59
C ASP A 179 -10.29 4.14 -12.27
N ARG A 180 -10.54 3.40 -11.18
CA ARG A 180 -10.95 3.98 -9.87
C ARG A 180 -10.00 5.06 -9.36
N ARG A 181 -8.68 4.87 -9.53
CA ARG A 181 -7.67 5.87 -9.11
C ARG A 181 -7.80 7.18 -9.89
N ARG A 182 -8.08 7.10 -11.19
CA ARG A 182 -8.30 8.27 -12.04
C ARG A 182 -9.63 8.95 -11.70
N ALA A 183 -10.69 8.18 -11.53
CA ALA A 183 -12.00 8.69 -11.14
C ALA A 183 -11.93 9.43 -9.79
N LEU A 184 -11.20 8.87 -8.82
CA LEU A 184 -10.98 9.49 -7.51
C LEU A 184 -10.23 10.83 -7.63
N TRP A 185 -9.19 10.88 -8.47
CA TRP A 185 -8.44 12.11 -8.74
C TRP A 185 -9.30 13.20 -9.39
N GLU A 186 -10.11 12.84 -10.39
CA GLU A 186 -11.02 13.77 -11.07
C GLU A 186 -12.15 14.26 -10.15
N ALA A 187 -12.64 13.41 -9.24
CA ALA A 187 -13.56 13.80 -8.16
C ALA A 187 -12.91 14.81 -7.19
N ASP A 188 -11.71 14.53 -6.70
CA ASP A 188 -11.00 15.45 -5.79
C ASP A 188 -10.72 16.82 -6.43
N LEU A 189 -10.30 16.85 -7.70
CA LEU A 189 -10.12 18.09 -8.45
C LEU A 189 -11.40 18.92 -8.55
N ARG A 190 -12.54 18.28 -8.86
CA ARG A 190 -13.86 18.95 -8.89
C ARG A 190 -14.22 19.54 -7.53
N GLN A 191 -13.95 18.81 -6.45
CA GLN A 191 -14.16 19.29 -5.07
C GLN A 191 -13.29 20.51 -4.75
N VAL A 192 -12.03 20.54 -5.18
CA VAL A 192 -11.13 21.69 -4.98
C VAL A 192 -11.65 22.93 -5.71
N VAL A 193 -12.03 22.79 -6.98
CA VAL A 193 -12.60 23.88 -7.79
C VAL A 193 -13.90 24.40 -7.19
N LEU A 194 -14.78 23.50 -6.76
CA LEU A 194 -16.06 23.83 -6.14
C LEU A 194 -15.87 24.58 -4.81
N LYS A 195 -14.99 24.10 -3.92
CA LYS A 195 -14.67 24.79 -2.66
C LYS A 195 -14.11 26.20 -2.88
N ARG A 196 -13.37 26.40 -3.98
CA ARG A 196 -12.87 27.73 -4.36
C ARG A 196 -14.03 28.63 -4.80
N ALA A 197 -14.89 28.14 -5.69
CA ALA A 197 -16.06 28.87 -6.17
C ALA A 197 -17.05 29.23 -5.05
N LEU A 198 -17.28 28.32 -4.09
CA LEU A 198 -18.12 28.58 -2.92
C LEU A 198 -17.54 29.68 -2.03
N ARG A 199 -16.23 29.67 -1.76
CA ARG A 199 -15.54 30.74 -1.00
C ARG A 199 -15.61 32.08 -1.71
N GLU A 200 -15.43 32.10 -3.02
CA GLU A 200 -15.57 33.30 -3.84
C GLU A 200 -17.02 33.83 -3.85
N ALA A 201 -18.02 32.94 -3.88
CA ALA A 201 -19.43 33.31 -3.76
C ALA A 201 -19.74 33.90 -2.37
N ASP A 202 -19.27 33.27 -1.30
CA ASP A 202 -19.47 33.72 0.09
C ASP A 202 -18.89 35.12 0.33
N SER A 203 -17.70 35.37 -0.23
CA SER A 203 -17.03 36.68 -0.18
C SER A 203 -17.79 37.79 -0.93
N ARG A 204 -18.61 37.43 -1.93
CA ARG A 204 -19.44 38.37 -2.70
C ARG A 204 -20.81 38.62 -2.05
N SER A 205 -21.29 37.71 -1.20
CA SER A 205 -22.58 37.84 -0.49
C SER A 205 -22.52 38.59 0.84
N GLY A 206 -21.32 38.97 1.33
CA GLY A 206 -21.17 39.85 2.51
C GLY A 206 -21.53 39.21 3.86
N LEU A 207 -21.48 37.88 3.98
CA LEU A 207 -21.78 37.11 5.20
C LEU A 207 -20.51 36.75 6.00
N ALA A 208 -19.61 37.72 6.20
CA ALA A 208 -18.41 37.56 7.04
C ALA A 208 -18.67 38.03 8.47
#